data_AF-A0A1V6IHJ5-F1
#
_entry.id   AF-A0A1V6IHJ5-F1
#
_cell.length_a   1.000
_cell.length_b   1.000
_cell.length_c   1.000
_cell.angle_alpha   90.00
_cell.angle_beta   90.00
_cell.angle_gamma   90.00
#
_symmetry.space_group_name_H-M   'P 1'
#
loop_
_entity.id
_entity.type
_entity.pdbx_description
1 polymer ?
#
loop_
_entity_poly.entity_id
_entity_poly.type
_entity_poly.pdbx_seq_one_letter_code
_entity_poly.pdbx_strand_id
1 'polypeptide(L)'
;MEVTFFPYTHHISDTDTYTRIETSDYYKVGAFARSYQDVLKSNLNGNSRVVPLKSSGEQKILVLPVNFPDYDLNELDGNNGKTAHIHIQNAFFGENHTTRFYSVAGYYEASSYGKLKLSGDVAPWYTLPAEYSVSAIKSRVRSNSDKLNETAEILNLALKEYAKSNDLSAFDLDENGVLDSAYVIYSYPFEPKDVNNIFWAFAANMNKKDPELTHQANAYSWSSYYYLDVARNKKPDPHTYIHEVGHLFGLPDYYNTNYDDPYSPLGGFDMMDYTLGDHTGLSKMLLDWARPYALKRSTTIKLRPFSETGDLLVLKNNWNEKANDEYILLEYYTPTVLNELDSTLNASFKLPKTNGVKVYHVDARTVYEIKNGSIVKYPYVNDYEGEFNGTELLAHSNSTGSYNNAPIKTNKLYKLLEPKESTNISESFNQANQHSLFQKGDEFGYEYFKNFAFNDKTPLNFRFKIVQLTNAYATIEIEIY
;
A
#
# COMPACT_ATOMS: atom_id res chain seq x y z
N MET A 1 -29.42 -4.66 17.85
CA MET A 1 -29.57 -3.40 17.11
C MET A 1 -29.46 -3.74 15.65
N GLU A 2 -30.39 -3.24 14.83
CA GLU A 2 -30.36 -3.43 13.38
C GLU A 2 -29.14 -2.71 12.81
N VAL A 3 -28.32 -3.40 12.02
CA VAL A 3 -27.12 -2.81 11.39
C VAL A 3 -27.59 -1.88 10.28
N THR A 4 -27.12 -0.63 10.29
CA THR A 4 -27.50 0.39 9.30
C THR A 4 -26.24 0.89 8.59
N PHE A 5 -26.37 1.18 7.29
CA PHE A 5 -25.33 1.85 6.52
C PHE A 5 -25.37 3.36 6.80
N PHE A 6 -24.25 3.94 7.21
CA PHE A 6 -24.10 5.38 7.35
C PHE A 6 -23.03 5.86 6.37
N PRO A 7 -23.38 6.50 5.24
CA PRO A 7 -22.40 6.95 4.26
C PRO A 7 -21.36 7.88 4.88
N TYR A 8 -20.09 7.72 4.50
CA TYR A 8 -19.01 8.60 4.91
C TYR A 8 -19.20 9.99 4.31
N THR A 9 -19.38 11.00 5.16
CA THR A 9 -19.68 12.39 4.77
C THR A 9 -18.64 13.40 5.21
N HIS A 10 -17.62 12.95 5.94
CA HIS A 10 -16.52 13.80 6.36
C HIS A 10 -15.76 14.34 5.15
N HIS A 11 -15.05 15.45 5.41
CA HIS A 11 -14.18 16.07 4.44
C HIS A 11 -12.94 16.60 5.16
N ILE A 12 -11.77 16.15 4.72
CA ILE A 12 -10.48 16.69 5.13
C ILE A 12 -10.01 17.59 3.99
N SER A 13 -9.78 18.87 4.28
CA SER A 13 -9.26 19.79 3.27
C SER A 13 -7.77 19.55 3.05
N ASP A 14 -7.38 19.36 1.79
CA ASP A 14 -5.98 19.39 1.43
C ASP A 14 -5.40 20.78 1.68
N THR A 15 -4.39 20.83 2.55
CA THR A 15 -3.70 22.05 2.95
C THR A 15 -2.33 22.19 2.29
N ASP A 16 -1.92 21.23 1.47
CA ASP A 16 -0.66 21.32 0.75
C ASP A 16 -0.76 22.40 -0.35
N THR A 17 0.23 23.27 -0.40
CA THR A 17 0.27 24.36 -1.37
C THR A 17 0.87 23.92 -2.70
N TYR A 18 1.51 22.74 -2.75
CA TYR A 18 2.26 22.26 -3.92
C TYR A 18 3.35 23.24 -4.39
N THR A 19 3.76 24.16 -3.51
CA THR A 19 4.81 25.12 -3.81
C THR A 19 6.15 24.63 -3.26
N ARG A 20 7.21 24.93 -4.01
CA ARG A 20 8.56 24.70 -3.51
C ARG A 20 8.83 25.65 -2.35
N ILE A 21 9.15 25.08 -1.19
CA ILE A 21 9.66 25.84 -0.04
C ILE A 21 11.17 25.82 -0.15
N GLU A 22 11.80 26.98 -0.16
CA GLU A 22 13.25 27.11 -0.32
C GLU A 22 13.79 28.03 0.77
N THR A 23 14.78 27.55 1.53
CA THR A 23 15.54 28.38 2.48
C THR A 23 17.02 28.33 2.16
N SER A 24 17.84 29.03 2.96
CA SER A 24 19.29 28.89 2.90
C SER A 24 19.75 27.47 3.25
N ASP A 25 18.98 26.75 4.06
CA ASP A 25 19.44 25.55 4.77
C ASP A 25 18.85 24.26 4.23
N TYR A 26 17.58 24.31 3.81
CA TYR A 26 16.82 23.19 3.29
C TYR A 26 15.81 23.65 2.25
N TYR A 27 15.23 22.71 1.54
CA TYR A 27 14.09 22.92 0.66
C TYR A 27 13.07 21.78 0.81
N LYS A 28 11.83 22.02 0.38
CA LYS A 28 10.80 21.01 0.18
C LYS A 28 10.29 21.16 -1.24
N VAL A 29 10.29 20.07 -2.00
CA VAL A 29 9.84 20.09 -3.40
C VAL A 29 8.34 20.37 -3.48
N GLY A 30 7.91 21.13 -4.49
CA GLY A 30 6.49 21.37 -4.76
C GLY A 30 5.83 20.21 -5.52
N ALA A 31 6.62 19.49 -6.32
CA ALA A 31 6.26 18.27 -7.03
C ALA A 31 7.51 17.41 -7.19
N PHE A 32 7.35 16.09 -7.30
CA PHE A 32 8.45 15.21 -7.67
C PHE A 32 8.85 15.40 -9.12
N ALA A 33 10.13 15.17 -9.44
CA ALA A 33 10.63 15.26 -10.81
C ALA A 33 9.98 14.23 -11.76
N ARG A 34 9.42 13.15 -11.21
CA ARG A 34 8.67 12.13 -11.95
C ARG A 34 7.65 11.45 -11.04
N SER A 35 6.47 11.12 -11.58
CA SER A 35 5.45 10.37 -10.85
C SER A 35 5.73 8.87 -10.88
N TYR A 36 5.47 8.17 -9.77
CA TYR A 36 5.49 6.71 -9.75
C TYR A 36 4.39 6.11 -10.64
N GLN A 37 3.28 6.81 -10.84
CA GLN A 37 2.26 6.37 -11.78
C GLN A 37 2.78 6.28 -13.21
N ASP A 38 3.72 7.14 -13.61
CA ASP A 38 4.36 7.08 -14.94
C ASP A 38 5.20 5.81 -15.08
N VAL A 39 5.82 5.35 -13.99
CA VAL A 39 6.55 4.07 -13.95
C VAL A 39 5.58 2.92 -14.17
N LEU A 40 4.45 2.89 -13.45
CA LEU A 40 3.44 1.83 -13.58
C LEU A 40 2.81 1.77 -14.99
N LYS A 41 2.59 2.95 -15.60
CA LYS A 41 1.99 3.08 -16.94
C LYS A 41 2.98 2.88 -18.09
N SER A 42 4.28 2.76 -17.81
CA SER A 42 5.35 2.70 -18.81
C SER A 42 5.28 1.47 -19.74
N ASN A 43 4.61 0.39 -19.32
CA ASN A 43 4.52 -0.81 -20.14
C ASN A 43 3.69 -0.55 -21.40
N LEU A 44 4.36 -0.61 -22.56
CA LEU A 44 3.75 -0.33 -23.85
C LEU A 44 2.69 -1.37 -24.24
N ASN A 45 2.80 -2.61 -23.75
CA ASN A 45 1.80 -3.64 -23.99
C ASN A 45 0.54 -3.39 -23.15
N GLY A 46 -0.55 -2.95 -23.79
CA GLY A 46 -1.83 -2.67 -23.11
C GLY A 46 -2.49 -3.86 -22.40
N ASN A 47 -2.05 -5.10 -22.63
CA ASN A 47 -2.51 -6.27 -21.87
C ASN A 47 -1.68 -6.56 -20.62
N SER A 48 -0.51 -5.92 -20.48
CA SER A 48 0.38 -6.05 -19.33
C SER A 48 0.63 -4.73 -18.62
N ARG A 49 -0.01 -3.66 -19.09
CA ARG A 49 0.06 -2.33 -18.53
C ARG A 49 -0.79 -2.26 -17.28
N VAL A 50 -0.20 -1.77 -16.20
CA VAL A 50 -0.93 -1.44 -14.99
C VAL A 50 -1.51 -0.03 -15.19
N VAL A 51 -2.82 0.08 -15.18
CA VAL A 51 -3.55 1.33 -14.98
C VAL A 51 -3.94 1.36 -13.51
N PRO A 52 -3.12 2.00 -12.65
CA PRO A 52 -3.48 2.14 -11.25
C PRO A 52 -4.62 3.16 -11.11
N LEU A 53 -5.43 2.99 -10.07
CA LEU A 53 -6.34 4.03 -9.60
C LEU A 53 -5.55 5.31 -9.33
N LYS A 54 -6.10 6.49 -9.67
CA LYS A 54 -5.37 7.73 -9.39
C LYS A 54 -5.30 7.94 -7.87
N SER A 55 -4.16 8.39 -7.37
CA SER A 55 -3.96 8.58 -5.92
C SER A 55 -4.49 9.93 -5.43
N SER A 56 -5.17 10.74 -6.24
CA SER A 56 -5.68 12.04 -5.82
C SER A 56 -7.00 12.39 -6.51
N GLY A 57 -7.67 13.42 -5.98
CA GLY A 57 -8.99 13.84 -6.40
C GLY A 57 -10.09 12.90 -5.91
N GLU A 58 -11.26 13.02 -6.51
CA GLU A 58 -12.37 12.11 -6.26
C GLU A 58 -12.21 10.87 -7.14
N GLN A 59 -12.21 9.70 -6.52
CA GLN A 59 -12.08 8.42 -7.21
C GLN A 59 -13.21 7.49 -6.76
N LYS A 60 -13.54 6.51 -7.60
CA LYS A 60 -14.62 5.56 -7.35
C LYS A 60 -14.15 4.12 -7.41
N ILE A 61 -14.67 3.31 -6.51
CA ILE A 61 -14.45 1.86 -6.46
C ILE A 61 -15.80 1.16 -6.62
N LEU A 62 -15.91 0.23 -7.58
CA LEU A 62 -17.05 -0.67 -7.68
C LEU A 62 -16.77 -1.94 -6.85
N VAL A 63 -17.57 -2.17 -5.80
CA VAL A 63 -17.45 -3.34 -4.95
C VAL A 63 -18.50 -4.38 -5.38
N LEU A 64 -18.04 -5.61 -5.66
CA LEU A 64 -18.81 -6.71 -6.24
C LEU A 64 -18.83 -7.92 -5.30
N PRO A 65 -19.83 -8.05 -4.40
CA PRO A 65 -20.02 -9.25 -3.59
C PRO A 65 -20.48 -10.44 -4.44
N VAL A 66 -19.76 -11.56 -4.37
CA VAL A 66 -20.07 -12.80 -5.10
C VAL A 66 -20.28 -13.98 -4.15
N ASN A 67 -21.30 -14.79 -4.42
CA ASN A 67 -21.61 -16.01 -3.67
C ASN A 67 -21.36 -17.27 -4.50
N PHE A 68 -20.75 -18.28 -3.90
CA PHE A 68 -20.62 -19.59 -4.54
C PHE A 68 -21.95 -20.36 -4.47
N PRO A 69 -22.35 -21.11 -5.51
CA PRO A 69 -23.65 -21.78 -5.59
C PRO A 69 -23.85 -22.87 -4.52
N ASP A 70 -22.77 -23.43 -3.99
CA ASP A 70 -22.75 -24.45 -2.93
C ASP A 70 -22.45 -23.88 -1.54
N TYR A 71 -22.54 -22.56 -1.38
CA TYR A 71 -22.35 -21.87 -0.11
C TYR A 71 -23.61 -21.08 0.29
N ASP A 72 -24.16 -21.41 1.46
CA ASP A 72 -25.35 -20.74 1.99
C ASP A 72 -24.97 -19.37 2.57
N LEU A 73 -25.54 -18.29 2.02
CA LEU A 73 -25.31 -16.93 2.51
C LEU A 73 -25.74 -16.73 3.97
N ASN A 74 -26.60 -17.59 4.51
CA ASN A 74 -26.93 -17.57 5.94
C ASN A 74 -25.72 -17.87 6.83
N GLU A 75 -24.67 -18.51 6.32
CA GLU A 75 -23.42 -18.73 7.08
C GLU A 75 -22.70 -17.40 7.41
N LEU A 76 -22.97 -16.32 6.67
CA LEU A 76 -22.38 -15.01 6.91
C LEU A 76 -23.00 -14.28 8.10
N ASP A 77 -24.33 -14.37 8.25
CA ASP A 77 -25.10 -13.50 9.14
C ASP A 77 -26.45 -14.05 9.64
N GLY A 78 -26.87 -15.24 9.21
CA GLY A 78 -28.19 -15.81 9.52
C GLY A 78 -29.37 -15.06 8.91
N ASN A 79 -29.11 -14.17 7.94
CA ASN A 79 -30.09 -13.28 7.32
C ASN A 79 -29.87 -13.19 5.79
N ASN A 80 -29.52 -14.34 5.19
CA ASN A 80 -29.25 -14.48 3.75
C ASN A 80 -28.31 -13.40 3.19
N GLY A 81 -27.25 -13.05 3.94
CA GLY A 81 -26.22 -12.12 3.52
C GLY A 81 -26.63 -10.64 3.53
N LYS A 82 -27.85 -10.28 3.97
CA LYS A 82 -28.32 -8.88 3.99
C LYS A 82 -27.54 -8.01 4.97
N THR A 83 -27.27 -8.53 6.17
CA THR A 83 -26.49 -7.82 7.18
C THR A 83 -25.02 -7.77 6.76
N ALA A 84 -24.51 -8.85 6.19
CA ALA A 84 -23.17 -8.92 5.61
C ALA A 84 -22.96 -7.88 4.49
N HIS A 85 -23.96 -7.67 3.64
CA HIS A 85 -23.93 -6.62 2.62
C HIS A 85 -23.78 -5.21 3.24
N ILE A 86 -24.53 -4.91 4.30
CA ILE A 86 -24.42 -3.63 5.03
C ILE A 86 -23.05 -3.50 5.72
N HIS A 87 -22.47 -4.59 6.24
CA HIS A 87 -21.11 -4.57 6.76
C HIS A 87 -20.09 -4.21 5.68
N ILE A 88 -20.25 -4.72 4.46
CA ILE A 88 -19.39 -4.37 3.32
C ILE A 88 -19.56 -2.89 2.97
N GLN A 89 -20.81 -2.39 2.90
CA GLN A 89 -21.08 -0.96 2.68
C GLN A 89 -20.39 -0.08 3.72
N ASN A 90 -20.50 -0.42 5.00
CA ASN A 90 -19.85 0.30 6.07
C ASN A 90 -18.31 0.18 6.01
N ALA A 91 -17.79 -1.00 5.70
CA ALA A 91 -16.35 -1.24 5.57
C ALA A 91 -15.71 -0.40 4.46
N PHE A 92 -16.37 -0.21 3.32
CA PHE A 92 -15.83 0.59 2.22
C PHE A 92 -16.16 2.08 2.32
N PHE A 93 -17.43 2.40 2.53
CA PHE A 93 -17.95 3.76 2.35
C PHE A 93 -18.73 4.25 3.58
N GLY A 94 -18.57 3.61 4.73
CA GLY A 94 -19.25 3.96 5.97
C GLY A 94 -18.55 5.03 6.79
N GLU A 95 -19.30 5.68 7.67
CA GLU A 95 -18.77 6.50 8.74
C GLU A 95 -17.84 5.67 9.66
N ASN A 96 -16.72 6.23 10.10
CA ASN A 96 -15.69 5.48 10.84
C ASN A 96 -16.24 4.85 12.14
N HIS A 97 -17.27 5.44 12.76
CA HIS A 97 -17.88 4.87 13.96
C HIS A 97 -18.65 3.56 13.69
N THR A 98 -18.93 3.22 12.42
CA THR A 98 -19.59 1.98 12.02
C THR A 98 -18.62 0.80 11.87
N THR A 99 -17.33 1.09 11.70
CA THR A 99 -16.23 0.13 11.59
C THR A 99 -15.47 0.00 12.92
N ARG A 100 -14.62 -1.02 13.02
CA ARG A 100 -13.68 -1.17 14.15
C ARG A 100 -12.54 -0.16 14.06
N PHE A 101 -12.05 0.08 12.85
CA PHE A 101 -11.02 1.06 12.50
C PHE A 101 -11.66 2.20 11.70
N TYR A 102 -11.10 2.54 10.53
CA TYR A 102 -11.67 3.46 9.55
C TYR A 102 -12.33 2.66 8.44
N SER A 103 -13.35 3.19 7.76
CA SER A 103 -13.74 2.62 6.47
C SER A 103 -12.62 2.84 5.43
N VAL A 104 -12.65 2.13 4.30
CA VAL A 104 -11.69 2.36 3.21
C VAL A 104 -11.69 3.83 2.79
N ALA A 105 -12.86 4.44 2.61
CA ALA A 105 -12.99 5.86 2.28
C ALA A 105 -12.39 6.77 3.36
N GLY A 106 -12.73 6.53 4.63
CA GLY A 106 -12.22 7.35 5.73
C GLY A 106 -10.73 7.19 5.97
N TYR A 107 -10.18 5.98 5.77
CA TYR A 107 -8.76 5.71 5.88
C TYR A 107 -7.97 6.48 4.83
N TYR A 108 -8.38 6.39 3.56
CA TYR A 108 -7.66 7.00 2.46
C TYR A 108 -7.77 8.53 2.42
N GLU A 109 -8.90 9.11 2.86
CA GLU A 109 -8.98 10.55 3.03
C GLU A 109 -8.04 11.04 4.14
N ALA A 110 -7.97 10.33 5.27
CA ALA A 110 -7.05 10.66 6.37
C ALA A 110 -5.57 10.46 5.99
N SER A 111 -5.23 9.31 5.40
CA SER A 111 -3.84 8.95 5.05
C SER A 111 -3.27 9.87 3.96
N SER A 112 -4.11 10.32 3.02
CA SER A 112 -3.72 11.24 1.95
C SER A 112 -3.74 12.72 2.35
N TYR A 113 -4.10 13.03 3.60
CA TYR A 113 -4.28 14.41 4.09
C TYR A 113 -5.31 15.20 3.27
N GLY A 114 -6.42 14.55 2.87
CA GLY A 114 -7.49 15.16 2.08
C GLY A 114 -7.23 15.24 0.57
N LYS A 115 -6.11 14.68 0.07
CA LYS A 115 -5.78 14.69 -1.36
C LYS A 115 -6.59 13.71 -2.18
N LEU A 116 -7.03 12.62 -1.56
CA LEU A 116 -7.82 11.56 -2.17
C LEU A 116 -9.14 11.41 -1.44
N LYS A 117 -10.22 11.35 -2.21
CA LYS A 117 -11.55 11.01 -1.70
C LYS A 117 -12.10 9.81 -2.45
N LEU A 118 -12.38 8.73 -1.71
CA LEU A 118 -12.96 7.51 -2.28
C LEU A 118 -14.46 7.48 -2.04
N SER A 119 -15.19 7.09 -3.08
CA SER A 119 -16.63 6.80 -3.04
C SER A 119 -16.93 5.59 -3.93
N GLY A 120 -18.19 5.21 -4.07
CA GLY A 120 -18.57 4.11 -4.95
C GLY A 120 -19.82 3.39 -4.49
N ASP A 121 -20.05 2.23 -5.10
CA ASP A 121 -21.20 1.39 -4.85
C ASP A 121 -20.79 -0.02 -4.41
N VAL A 122 -21.65 -0.62 -3.58
CA VAL A 122 -21.60 -2.05 -3.28
C VAL A 122 -22.78 -2.74 -3.95
N ALA A 123 -22.49 -3.53 -4.98
CA ALA A 123 -23.49 -4.29 -5.70
C ALA A 123 -24.21 -5.29 -4.77
N PRO A 124 -25.44 -5.73 -5.10
CA PRO A 124 -26.06 -6.88 -4.43
C PRO A 124 -25.20 -8.14 -4.57
N TRP A 125 -25.40 -9.12 -3.70
CA TRP A 125 -24.76 -10.43 -3.85
C TRP A 125 -25.15 -11.07 -5.18
N TYR A 126 -24.14 -11.43 -5.98
CA TYR A 126 -24.31 -12.21 -7.20
C TYR A 126 -23.96 -13.67 -6.93
N THR A 127 -24.95 -14.57 -6.99
CA THR A 127 -24.68 -16.02 -6.93
C THR A 127 -24.13 -16.51 -8.26
N LEU A 128 -22.93 -17.05 -8.23
CA LEU A 128 -22.23 -17.57 -9.40
C LEU A 128 -22.94 -18.78 -10.01
N PRO A 129 -22.73 -19.06 -11.30
CA PRO A 129 -23.23 -20.27 -11.96
C PRO A 129 -22.75 -21.56 -11.27
N ALA A 130 -23.48 -22.66 -11.47
CA ALA A 130 -23.28 -23.94 -10.76
C ALA A 130 -21.87 -24.52 -10.91
N GLU A 131 -21.21 -24.27 -12.04
CA GLU A 131 -19.83 -24.70 -12.34
C GLU A 131 -18.76 -23.98 -11.49
N TYR A 132 -19.12 -22.88 -10.82
CA TYR A 132 -18.27 -22.14 -9.88
C TYR A 132 -18.50 -22.55 -8.43
N SER A 133 -18.94 -23.78 -8.17
CA SER A 133 -18.97 -24.32 -6.80
C SER A 133 -17.56 -24.30 -6.18
N VAL A 134 -17.46 -24.14 -4.86
CA VAL A 134 -16.18 -24.14 -4.13
C VAL A 134 -15.38 -25.40 -4.45
N SER A 135 -16.06 -26.55 -4.44
CA SER A 135 -15.46 -27.85 -4.79
C SER A 135 -14.94 -27.90 -6.23
N ALA A 136 -15.69 -27.36 -7.19
CA ALA A 136 -15.29 -27.35 -8.60
C ALA A 136 -14.09 -26.42 -8.83
N ILE A 137 -14.08 -25.23 -8.23
CA ILE A 137 -12.94 -24.30 -8.27
C ILE A 137 -11.69 -24.97 -7.69
N LYS A 138 -11.80 -25.55 -6.48
CA LYS A 138 -10.72 -26.32 -5.86
C LYS A 138 -10.27 -27.52 -6.68
N SER A 139 -11.09 -28.03 -7.60
CA SER A 139 -10.71 -29.15 -8.47
C SER A 139 -9.85 -28.73 -9.67
N ARG A 140 -9.96 -27.47 -10.12
CA ARG A 140 -9.31 -26.99 -11.35
C ARG A 140 -8.19 -25.97 -11.14
N VAL A 141 -8.21 -25.21 -10.03
CA VAL A 141 -7.12 -24.28 -9.71
C VAL A 141 -5.92 -25.08 -9.20
N ARG A 142 -4.84 -25.13 -9.99
CA ARG A 142 -3.63 -25.92 -9.70
C ARG A 142 -2.35 -25.11 -9.78
N SER A 143 -2.46 -23.86 -10.20
CA SER A 143 -1.35 -22.94 -10.37
C SER A 143 -1.81 -21.49 -10.13
N ASN A 144 -0.84 -20.59 -9.96
CA ASN A 144 -1.13 -19.16 -9.93
C ASN A 144 -1.77 -18.64 -11.23
N SER A 145 -1.45 -19.24 -12.38
CA SER A 145 -2.10 -18.87 -13.65
C SER A 145 -3.59 -19.24 -13.65
N ASP A 146 -3.94 -20.42 -13.13
CA ASP A 146 -5.34 -20.84 -13.02
C ASP A 146 -6.09 -19.93 -12.06
N LYS A 147 -5.47 -19.58 -10.91
CA LYS A 147 -6.03 -18.64 -9.93
C LYS A 147 -6.39 -17.30 -10.58
N LEU A 148 -5.46 -16.72 -11.34
CA LEU A 148 -5.68 -15.43 -12.01
C LEU A 148 -6.77 -15.53 -13.08
N ASN A 149 -6.76 -16.60 -13.90
CA ASN A 149 -7.79 -16.83 -14.91
C ASN A 149 -9.19 -17.00 -14.27
N GLU A 150 -9.29 -17.82 -13.24
CA GLU A 150 -10.54 -18.13 -12.55
C GLU A 150 -11.17 -16.88 -11.94
N THR A 151 -10.37 -16.06 -11.24
CA THR A 151 -10.88 -14.85 -10.59
C THR A 151 -11.19 -13.74 -11.59
N ALA A 152 -10.46 -13.63 -12.70
CA ALA A 152 -10.80 -12.73 -13.80
C ALA A 152 -12.13 -13.10 -14.48
N GLU A 153 -12.42 -14.39 -14.64
CA GLU A 153 -13.72 -14.85 -15.14
C GLU A 153 -14.87 -14.51 -14.18
N ILE A 154 -14.68 -14.76 -12.89
CA ILE A 154 -15.68 -14.42 -11.86
C ILE A 154 -15.95 -12.91 -11.85
N LEU A 155 -14.91 -12.08 -11.97
CA LEU A 155 -15.06 -10.63 -12.08
C LEU A 155 -15.87 -10.24 -13.32
N ASN A 156 -15.59 -10.82 -14.49
CA ASN A 156 -16.38 -10.55 -15.71
C ASN A 156 -17.85 -10.93 -15.54
N LEU A 157 -18.15 -12.07 -14.91
CA LEU A 157 -19.53 -12.48 -14.63
C LEU A 157 -20.24 -11.48 -13.70
N ALA A 158 -19.56 -11.04 -12.63
CA ALA A 158 -20.10 -10.07 -11.70
C ALA A 158 -20.34 -8.69 -12.35
N LEU A 159 -19.41 -8.23 -13.20
CA LEU A 159 -19.58 -7.00 -13.97
C LEU A 159 -20.75 -7.08 -14.94
N LYS A 160 -20.93 -8.22 -15.64
CA LYS A 160 -22.08 -8.44 -16.53
C LYS A 160 -23.39 -8.41 -15.76
N GLU A 161 -23.43 -9.01 -14.58
CA GLU A 161 -24.62 -8.97 -13.72
C GLU A 161 -24.94 -7.53 -13.32
N TYR A 162 -23.95 -6.78 -12.82
CA TYR A 162 -24.13 -5.38 -12.44
C TYR A 162 -24.61 -4.53 -13.62
N ALA A 163 -24.05 -4.73 -14.81
CA ALA A 163 -24.37 -4.00 -16.04
C ALA A 163 -25.79 -4.26 -16.59
N LYS A 164 -26.53 -5.27 -16.10
CA LYS A 164 -27.93 -5.49 -16.49
C LYS A 164 -28.86 -4.36 -16.05
N SER A 165 -28.49 -3.65 -14.99
CA SER A 165 -29.33 -2.60 -14.39
C SER A 165 -28.57 -1.32 -14.02
N ASN A 166 -27.25 -1.29 -14.16
CA ASN A 166 -26.41 -0.16 -13.80
C ASN A 166 -25.43 0.16 -14.93
N ASP A 167 -24.94 1.41 -14.96
CA ASP A 167 -23.97 1.86 -15.94
C ASP A 167 -22.54 1.77 -15.39
N LEU A 168 -21.68 1.02 -16.08
CA LEU A 168 -20.26 0.88 -15.72
C LEU A 168 -19.44 2.13 -16.02
N SER A 169 -19.90 3.03 -16.90
CA SER A 169 -19.18 4.27 -17.24
C SER A 169 -19.01 5.20 -16.02
N ALA A 170 -19.87 5.05 -15.01
CA ALA A 170 -19.79 5.82 -13.77
C ALA A 170 -18.50 5.61 -12.96
N PHE A 171 -17.72 4.57 -13.31
CA PHE A 171 -16.47 4.15 -12.68
C PHE A 171 -15.27 4.21 -13.65
N ASP A 172 -15.42 4.84 -14.81
CA ASP A 172 -14.35 5.20 -15.75
C ASP A 172 -14.22 6.73 -15.76
N LEU A 173 -13.61 7.28 -14.70
CA LEU A 173 -13.58 8.73 -14.46
C LEU A 173 -12.62 9.47 -15.38
N ASP A 174 -11.78 8.77 -16.12
CA ASP A 174 -10.87 9.37 -17.10
C ASP A 174 -11.26 9.07 -18.56
N GLU A 175 -12.44 8.47 -18.76
CA GLU A 175 -13.12 8.23 -20.03
C GLU A 175 -12.25 7.46 -21.05
N ASN A 176 -11.43 6.53 -20.56
CA ASN A 176 -10.50 5.77 -21.39
C ASN A 176 -11.05 4.41 -21.86
N GLY A 177 -12.30 4.08 -21.49
CA GLY A 177 -13.00 2.83 -21.77
C GLY A 177 -12.69 1.69 -20.77
N VAL A 178 -12.06 2.02 -19.63
CA VAL A 178 -11.62 1.07 -18.62
C VAL A 178 -12.24 1.44 -17.27
N LEU A 179 -12.76 0.45 -16.57
CA LEU A 179 -13.18 0.60 -15.19
C LEU A 179 -11.93 0.86 -14.31
N ASP A 180 -11.88 2.03 -13.67
CA ASP A 180 -10.72 2.52 -12.91
C ASP A 180 -10.31 1.54 -11.80
N SER A 181 -11.30 0.97 -11.11
CA SER A 181 -11.07 -0.04 -10.07
C SER A 181 -12.28 -0.91 -9.77
N ALA A 182 -12.02 -2.18 -9.46
CA ALA A 182 -13.00 -3.13 -8.94
C ALA A 182 -12.48 -3.81 -7.68
N TYR A 183 -13.39 -4.14 -6.76
CA TYR A 183 -13.09 -4.96 -5.60
C TYR A 183 -14.10 -6.11 -5.51
N VAL A 184 -13.63 -7.35 -5.63
CA VAL A 184 -14.48 -8.54 -5.52
C VAL A 184 -14.44 -9.09 -4.10
N ILE A 185 -15.61 -9.28 -3.49
CA ILE A 185 -15.74 -9.86 -2.15
C ILE A 185 -16.45 -11.21 -2.26
N TYR A 186 -15.77 -12.29 -1.93
CA TYR A 186 -16.38 -13.62 -1.96
C TYR A 186 -16.95 -14.01 -0.59
N SER A 187 -18.04 -14.76 -0.60
CA SER A 187 -18.76 -15.18 0.62
C SER A 187 -18.06 -16.28 1.43
N TYR A 188 -17.26 -17.14 0.80
CA TYR A 188 -16.63 -18.28 1.48
C TYR A 188 -15.50 -17.85 2.45
N PRO A 189 -15.22 -18.59 3.54
CA PRO A 189 -14.09 -18.32 4.43
C PRO A 189 -12.75 -18.28 3.70
N PHE A 190 -11.85 -17.39 4.13
CA PHE A 190 -10.48 -17.42 3.63
C PHE A 190 -9.77 -18.70 4.11
N GLU A 191 -8.85 -19.21 3.30
CA GLU A 191 -8.01 -20.36 3.61
C GLU A 191 -6.55 -19.89 3.69
N PRO A 192 -5.77 -20.36 4.69
CA PRO A 192 -4.36 -20.01 4.82
C PRO A 192 -3.59 -20.27 3.52
N LYS A 193 -2.55 -19.48 3.31
CA LYS A 193 -1.78 -19.37 2.06
C LYS A 193 -1.35 -20.73 1.46
N ASP A 194 -2.21 -21.27 0.59
CA ASP A 194 -1.84 -22.21 -0.46
C ASP A 194 -1.79 -21.41 -1.76
N VAL A 195 -0.65 -21.44 -2.45
CA VAL A 195 -0.43 -20.69 -3.70
C VAL A 195 -1.36 -21.14 -4.84
N ASN A 196 -2.06 -22.27 -4.66
CA ASN A 196 -2.93 -22.87 -5.66
C ASN A 196 -4.42 -22.85 -5.28
N ASN A 197 -4.90 -21.76 -4.66
CA ASN A 197 -6.33 -21.52 -4.49
C ASN A 197 -6.70 -20.04 -4.70
N ILE A 198 -8.01 -19.75 -4.78
CA ILE A 198 -8.53 -18.37 -4.86
C ILE A 198 -8.93 -17.81 -3.49
N PHE A 199 -8.91 -18.60 -2.42
CA PHE A 199 -9.43 -18.25 -1.10
C PHE A 199 -8.40 -17.53 -0.21
N TRP A 200 -7.63 -16.62 -0.80
CA TRP A 200 -6.71 -15.72 -0.10
C TRP A 200 -6.88 -14.29 -0.63
N ALA A 201 -6.51 -13.28 0.16
CA ALA A 201 -6.57 -11.89 -0.27
C ALA A 201 -5.44 -11.56 -1.27
N PHE A 202 -5.74 -10.87 -2.36
CA PHE A 202 -4.73 -10.37 -3.30
C PHE A 202 -5.31 -9.31 -4.23
N ALA A 203 -4.43 -8.56 -4.89
CA ALA A 203 -4.75 -7.76 -6.06
C ALA A 203 -4.05 -8.28 -7.32
N ALA A 204 -4.67 -8.06 -8.47
CA ALA A 204 -4.14 -8.49 -9.76
C ALA A 204 -4.56 -7.55 -10.89
N ASN A 205 -3.80 -7.60 -11.98
CA ASN A 205 -4.25 -7.04 -13.25
C ASN A 205 -5.15 -8.03 -13.97
N MET A 206 -6.12 -7.50 -14.70
CA MET A 206 -7.02 -8.28 -15.52
C MET A 206 -6.26 -8.96 -16.66
N ASN A 207 -6.27 -10.29 -16.65
CA ASN A 207 -5.62 -11.10 -17.69
C ASN A 207 -6.62 -11.67 -18.71
N LYS A 208 -7.92 -11.43 -18.52
CA LYS A 208 -9.00 -11.89 -19.40
C LYS A 208 -10.07 -10.82 -19.57
N LYS A 209 -10.12 -10.21 -20.76
CA LYS A 209 -11.14 -9.24 -21.16
C LYS A 209 -12.36 -9.94 -21.74
N ASP A 210 -13.54 -9.37 -21.55
CA ASP A 210 -14.80 -9.90 -22.05
C ASP A 210 -15.44 -8.94 -23.07
N PRO A 211 -15.59 -9.33 -24.35
CA PRO A 211 -16.03 -8.43 -25.41
C PRO A 211 -17.47 -7.90 -25.26
N GLU A 212 -18.28 -8.49 -24.38
CA GLU A 212 -19.66 -8.02 -24.14
C GLU A 212 -19.74 -6.88 -23.12
N LEU A 213 -18.66 -6.61 -22.37
CA LEU A 213 -18.60 -5.50 -21.42
C LEU A 213 -18.22 -4.20 -22.11
N THR A 214 -19.00 -3.14 -21.86
CA THR A 214 -18.72 -1.78 -22.38
C THR A 214 -17.46 -1.17 -21.77
N HIS A 215 -17.14 -1.51 -20.52
CA HIS A 215 -15.94 -1.08 -19.81
C HIS A 215 -15.26 -2.30 -19.20
N GLN A 216 -13.98 -2.50 -19.50
CA GLN A 216 -13.19 -3.61 -18.99
C GLN A 216 -12.57 -3.22 -17.65
N ALA A 217 -12.50 -4.11 -16.67
CA ALA A 217 -11.61 -3.89 -15.53
C ALA A 217 -10.13 -3.97 -15.98
N ASN A 218 -9.28 -3.12 -15.41
CA ASN A 218 -7.84 -3.21 -15.61
C ASN A 218 -7.13 -3.85 -14.41
N ALA A 219 -7.45 -3.43 -13.20
CA ALA A 219 -6.93 -4.02 -11.96
C ALA A 219 -8.09 -4.27 -11.01
N TYR A 220 -7.95 -5.29 -10.17
CA TYR A 220 -8.94 -5.64 -9.17
C TYR A 220 -8.30 -6.19 -7.91
N SER A 221 -9.00 -6.00 -6.81
CA SER A 221 -8.70 -6.65 -5.53
C SER A 221 -9.70 -7.77 -5.28
N TRP A 222 -9.30 -8.76 -4.52
CA TRP A 222 -10.05 -9.97 -4.25
C TRP A 222 -9.88 -10.35 -2.78
N SER A 223 -10.98 -10.48 -2.02
CA SER A 223 -10.92 -10.89 -0.61
C SER A 223 -12.19 -11.56 -0.11
N SER A 224 -12.06 -12.32 0.98
CA SER A 224 -13.20 -12.92 1.68
C SER A 224 -13.97 -11.85 2.47
N TYR A 225 -15.28 -12.03 2.61
CA TYR A 225 -16.07 -11.34 3.63
C TYR A 225 -15.54 -11.60 5.05
N TYR A 226 -14.99 -12.79 5.32
CA TYR A 226 -14.55 -13.21 6.65
C TYR A 226 -13.33 -12.44 7.18
N TYR A 227 -12.61 -11.69 6.33
CA TYR A 227 -11.57 -10.77 6.79
C TYR A 227 -12.11 -9.64 7.67
N LEU A 228 -13.40 -9.29 7.55
CA LEU A 228 -14.02 -8.27 8.41
C LEU A 228 -14.15 -8.70 9.88
N ASP A 229 -14.02 -10.00 10.18
CA ASP A 229 -14.05 -10.59 11.54
C ASP A 229 -15.15 -10.02 12.46
N VAL A 230 -16.35 -9.78 11.89
CA VAL A 230 -17.46 -9.10 12.58
C VAL A 230 -17.90 -9.87 13.82
N ALA A 231 -17.85 -11.21 13.78
CA ALA A 231 -18.25 -12.05 14.90
C ALA A 231 -17.42 -11.76 16.18
N ARG A 232 -16.10 -11.60 16.02
CA ARG A 232 -15.17 -11.26 17.09
C ARG A 232 -15.23 -9.79 17.45
N ASN A 233 -15.26 -8.93 16.44
CA ASN A 233 -15.06 -7.49 16.60
C ASN A 233 -16.35 -6.69 16.88
N LYS A 234 -17.52 -7.30 16.66
CA LYS A 234 -18.87 -6.69 16.73
C LYS A 234 -19.11 -5.55 15.74
N LYS A 235 -18.10 -5.16 14.97
CA LYS A 235 -18.11 -4.22 13.85
C LYS A 235 -17.19 -4.76 12.75
N PRO A 236 -17.44 -4.42 11.47
CA PRO A 236 -16.53 -4.75 10.39
C PRO A 236 -15.14 -4.14 10.60
N ASP A 237 -14.12 -4.96 10.37
CA ASP A 237 -12.72 -4.61 10.46
C ASP A 237 -12.07 -4.60 9.06
N PRO A 238 -11.89 -3.43 8.43
CA PRO A 238 -11.51 -3.33 7.03
C PRO A 238 -9.99 -3.29 6.78
N HIS A 239 -9.11 -3.57 7.75
CA HIS A 239 -7.65 -3.50 7.55
C HIS A 239 -7.16 -4.26 6.30
N THR A 240 -7.64 -5.49 6.07
CA THR A 240 -7.30 -6.24 4.85
C THR A 240 -7.81 -5.54 3.59
N TYR A 241 -9.01 -4.97 3.63
CA TYR A 241 -9.56 -4.28 2.46
C TYR A 241 -8.77 -3.01 2.13
N ILE A 242 -8.36 -2.28 3.16
CA ILE A 242 -7.48 -1.11 3.03
C ILE A 242 -6.16 -1.53 2.39
N HIS A 243 -5.50 -2.59 2.88
CA HIS A 243 -4.26 -3.11 2.31
C HIS A 243 -4.41 -3.44 0.81
N GLU A 244 -5.43 -4.20 0.45
CA GLU A 244 -5.65 -4.62 -0.94
C GLU A 244 -6.00 -3.47 -1.87
N VAL A 245 -6.66 -2.42 -1.36
CA VAL A 245 -6.89 -1.17 -2.13
C VAL A 245 -5.57 -0.42 -2.35
N GLY A 246 -4.58 -0.56 -1.46
CA GLY A 246 -3.24 -0.02 -1.63
C GLY A 246 -2.56 -0.49 -2.92
N HIS A 247 -2.76 -1.76 -3.27
CA HIS A 247 -2.27 -2.32 -4.53
C HIS A 247 -2.98 -1.75 -5.77
N LEU A 248 -4.22 -1.29 -5.66
CA LEU A 248 -4.92 -0.64 -6.79
C LEU A 248 -4.28 0.70 -7.16
N PHE A 249 -3.62 1.37 -6.20
CA PHE A 249 -2.77 2.53 -6.46
C PHE A 249 -1.35 2.15 -6.94
N GLY A 250 -1.03 0.86 -6.97
CA GLY A 250 0.25 0.32 -7.40
C GLY A 250 1.30 0.16 -6.31
N LEU A 251 0.95 0.30 -5.02
CA LEU A 251 1.90 0.02 -3.94
C LEU A 251 2.25 -1.48 -3.90
N PRO A 252 3.53 -1.87 -3.77
CA PRO A 252 3.89 -3.27 -3.57
C PRO A 252 3.75 -3.68 -2.10
N ASP A 253 3.72 -4.98 -1.85
CA ASP A 253 3.92 -5.52 -0.51
C ASP A 253 5.29 -5.14 0.05
N TYR A 254 5.30 -4.73 1.31
CA TYR A 254 6.52 -4.43 2.04
C TYR A 254 6.99 -5.57 2.94
N TYR A 255 6.15 -6.54 3.28
CA TYR A 255 6.59 -7.73 4.03
C TYR A 255 7.46 -8.67 3.19
N ASN A 256 8.21 -9.55 3.85
CA ASN A 256 8.87 -10.66 3.15
C ASN A 256 7.84 -11.74 2.82
N THR A 257 7.56 -11.96 1.54
CA THR A 257 6.59 -12.98 1.11
C THR A 257 7.12 -14.42 1.24
N ASN A 258 8.40 -14.60 1.56
CA ASN A 258 9.03 -15.89 1.85
C ASN A 258 8.98 -16.21 3.35
N TYR A 259 8.00 -16.99 3.80
CA TYR A 259 7.83 -17.31 5.23
C TYR A 259 8.85 -18.31 5.78
N ASP A 260 9.67 -18.94 4.93
CA ASP A 260 10.78 -19.78 5.39
C ASP A 260 11.98 -18.93 5.84
N ASP A 261 11.95 -17.62 5.56
CA ASP A 261 12.98 -16.66 5.93
C ASP A 261 12.40 -15.60 6.87
N PRO A 262 12.74 -15.63 8.18
CA PRO A 262 12.14 -14.79 9.20
C PRO A 262 12.61 -13.33 9.20
N TYR A 263 12.98 -12.81 8.04
CA TYR A 263 13.32 -11.42 7.79
C TYR A 263 12.07 -10.53 7.82
N SER A 264 12.05 -9.55 8.72
CA SER A 264 10.98 -8.55 8.85
C SER A 264 11.48 -7.15 8.46
N PRO A 265 11.21 -6.68 7.23
CA PRO A 265 11.82 -5.47 6.68
C PRO A 265 11.39 -4.19 7.40
N LEU A 266 10.10 -4.03 7.72
CA LEU A 266 9.60 -2.87 8.48
C LEU A 266 9.09 -3.26 9.88
N GLY A 267 9.21 -4.54 10.28
CA GLY A 267 8.75 -5.00 11.58
C GLY A 267 7.23 -4.92 11.75
N GLY A 268 6.46 -4.86 10.67
CA GLY A 268 5.01 -4.68 10.69
C GLY A 268 4.53 -3.24 10.81
N PHE A 269 5.42 -2.23 10.79
CA PHE A 269 5.06 -0.80 10.96
C PHE A 269 4.54 -0.11 9.69
N ASP A 270 3.74 -0.80 8.88
CA ASP A 270 3.11 -0.24 7.69
C ASP A 270 1.86 -1.04 7.28
N MET A 271 0.88 -0.35 6.70
CA MET A 271 -0.31 -0.96 6.11
C MET A 271 0.02 -2.01 5.04
N MET A 272 1.04 -1.80 4.21
CA MET A 272 1.53 -2.73 3.18
C MET A 272 2.50 -3.81 3.73
N ASP A 273 2.76 -3.84 5.04
CA ASP A 273 3.56 -4.89 5.69
C ASP A 273 2.64 -5.85 6.47
N TYR A 274 2.07 -5.42 7.60
CA TYR A 274 1.21 -6.26 8.46
C TYR A 274 -0.19 -5.67 8.64
N THR A 275 -0.64 -4.83 7.71
CA THR A 275 -1.96 -4.18 7.76
C THR A 275 -2.19 -3.34 9.02
N LEU A 276 -1.13 -2.69 9.53
CA LEU A 276 -1.18 -1.89 10.75
C LEU A 276 -0.97 -0.41 10.47
N GLY A 277 -1.80 0.42 11.10
CA GLY A 277 -1.65 1.86 11.15
C GLY A 277 -1.79 2.55 9.80
N ASP A 278 -1.08 3.67 9.69
CA ASP A 278 -1.00 4.48 8.47
C ASP A 278 -0.02 3.88 7.44
N HIS A 279 -0.15 4.31 6.19
CA HIS A 279 0.94 4.20 5.22
C HIS A 279 2.14 5.03 5.69
N THR A 280 3.35 4.52 5.49
CA THR A 280 4.60 5.18 5.86
C THR A 280 5.18 6.02 4.72
N GLY A 281 6.27 6.73 5.01
CA GLY A 281 6.88 7.71 4.13
C GLY A 281 7.08 7.28 2.67
N LEU A 282 7.58 6.06 2.39
CA LEU A 282 7.77 5.63 0.99
C LEU A 282 6.44 5.55 0.24
N SER A 283 5.44 4.87 0.81
CA SER A 283 4.09 4.77 0.22
C SER A 283 3.53 6.15 -0.09
N LYS A 284 3.59 7.07 0.88
CA LYS A 284 3.04 8.43 0.70
C LYS A 284 3.86 9.28 -0.28
N MET A 285 5.15 9.03 -0.46
CA MET A 285 5.95 9.67 -1.51
C MET A 285 5.63 9.10 -2.89
N LEU A 286 5.47 7.77 -3.03
CA LEU A 286 5.09 7.14 -4.31
C LEU A 286 3.70 7.59 -4.78
N LEU A 287 2.77 7.82 -3.84
CA LEU A 287 1.41 8.29 -4.14
C LEU A 287 1.29 9.83 -4.26
N ASP A 288 2.40 10.56 -4.09
CA ASP A 288 2.46 12.03 -4.06
C ASP A 288 1.57 12.68 -2.98
N TRP A 289 1.41 12.00 -1.84
CA TRP A 289 0.68 12.51 -0.67
C TRP A 289 1.58 13.28 0.29
N ALA A 290 2.87 12.95 0.33
CA ALA A 290 3.86 13.60 1.16
C ALA A 290 5.14 13.88 0.36
N ARG A 291 5.66 15.10 0.51
CA ARG A 291 6.93 15.54 -0.10
C ARG A 291 7.94 15.88 0.99
N PRO A 292 9.17 15.38 0.92
CA PRO A 292 10.15 15.54 1.99
C PRO A 292 10.84 16.90 1.97
N TYR A 293 11.31 17.32 3.14
CA TYR A 293 12.42 18.25 3.24
C TYR A 293 13.71 17.56 2.78
N ALA A 294 14.56 18.30 2.08
CA ALA A 294 15.91 17.92 1.69
C ALA A 294 16.87 19.04 2.06
N LEU A 295 18.10 18.69 2.44
CA LEU A 295 19.05 19.62 3.04
C LEU A 295 20.06 20.16 2.02
N LYS A 296 20.51 21.40 2.24
CA LYS A 296 21.60 22.05 1.48
C LYS A 296 22.89 22.18 2.28
N ARG A 297 22.78 22.22 3.61
CA ARG A 297 23.90 22.35 4.56
C ARG A 297 23.49 21.75 5.91
N SER A 298 24.46 21.60 6.81
CA SER A 298 24.19 21.27 8.21
C SER A 298 23.16 22.22 8.82
N THR A 299 22.14 21.68 9.47
CA THR A 299 21.03 22.47 10.05
C THR A 299 20.25 21.64 11.07
N THR A 300 19.20 22.22 11.64
CA THR A 300 18.25 21.55 12.52
C THR A 300 16.85 21.61 11.92
N ILE A 301 16.21 20.45 11.78
CA ILE A 301 14.85 20.31 11.25
C ILE A 301 13.90 19.91 12.39
N LYS A 302 12.66 20.42 12.34
CA LYS A 302 11.56 19.93 13.16
C LYS A 302 10.57 19.17 12.28
N LEU A 303 10.40 17.88 12.54
CA LEU A 303 9.35 17.07 11.92
C LEU A 303 8.14 17.04 12.85
N ARG A 304 6.98 17.49 12.38
CA ARG A 304 5.70 17.34 13.08
C ARG A 304 5.18 15.89 12.92
N PRO A 305 4.18 15.46 13.71
CA PRO A 305 3.61 14.12 13.60
C PRO A 305 3.26 13.78 12.15
N PHE A 306 3.83 12.67 11.66
CA PHE A 306 3.71 12.31 10.26
C PHE A 306 2.26 12.05 9.87
N SER A 307 1.52 11.30 10.69
CA SER A 307 0.09 10.97 10.48
C SER A 307 -0.84 12.18 10.37
N GLU A 308 -0.40 13.37 10.78
CA GLU A 308 -1.19 14.61 10.71
C GLU A 308 -0.68 15.60 9.66
N THR A 309 0.61 15.53 9.29
CA THR A 309 1.27 16.62 8.54
C THR A 309 1.99 16.20 7.28
N GLY A 310 2.32 14.91 7.13
CA GLY A 310 3.16 14.43 6.03
C GLY A 310 4.58 14.98 6.04
N ASP A 311 5.06 15.54 7.15
CA ASP A 311 6.45 16.00 7.27
C ASP A 311 7.41 14.79 7.19
N LEU A 312 8.29 14.82 6.20
CA LEU A 312 9.33 13.83 5.96
C LEU A 312 10.68 14.52 5.79
N LEU A 313 11.78 13.84 6.11
CA LEU A 313 13.13 14.29 5.79
C LEU A 313 13.84 13.21 4.97
N VAL A 314 14.32 13.59 3.78
CA VAL A 314 15.19 12.75 2.94
C VAL A 314 16.64 13.18 3.13
N LEU A 315 17.51 12.20 3.35
CA LEU A 315 18.96 12.37 3.42
C LEU A 315 19.64 11.53 2.32
N LYS A 316 20.27 12.23 1.37
CA LYS A 316 21.06 11.67 0.26
C LYS A 316 22.03 12.76 -0.22
N ASN A 317 23.26 12.38 -0.56
CA ASN A 317 24.34 13.32 -0.90
C ASN A 317 23.96 14.31 -2.02
N ASN A 318 23.19 13.85 -3.01
CA ASN A 318 22.63 14.64 -4.11
C ASN A 318 21.28 14.02 -4.50
N TRP A 319 20.24 14.25 -3.70
CA TRP A 319 18.92 13.71 -4.01
C TRP A 319 18.40 14.28 -5.33
N ASN A 320 17.89 13.42 -6.21
CA ASN A 320 17.42 13.78 -7.55
C ASN A 320 15.96 14.27 -7.58
N GLU A 321 15.37 14.58 -6.42
CA GLU A 321 13.98 15.01 -6.25
C GLU A 321 12.93 14.00 -6.74
N LYS A 322 13.28 12.70 -6.78
CA LYS A 322 12.37 11.61 -7.10
C LYS A 322 12.04 10.77 -5.87
N ALA A 323 10.79 10.31 -5.78
CA ALA A 323 10.38 9.34 -4.77
C ALA A 323 11.03 7.95 -5.03
N ASN A 324 11.22 7.59 -6.30
CA ASN A 324 11.83 6.35 -6.75
C ASN A 324 13.36 6.47 -6.91
N ASP A 325 14.03 6.76 -5.80
CA ASP A 325 15.50 6.82 -5.70
C ASP A 325 15.99 6.04 -4.47
N GLU A 326 17.29 6.03 -4.23
CA GLU A 326 17.89 5.48 -3.01
C GLU A 326 18.26 6.57 -2.00
N TYR A 327 17.76 6.47 -0.77
CA TYR A 327 17.95 7.48 0.29
C TYR A 327 17.68 6.94 1.70
N ILE A 328 18.06 7.73 2.72
CA ILE A 328 17.58 7.55 4.09
C ILE A 328 16.36 8.45 4.30
N LEU A 329 15.28 7.90 4.84
CA LEU A 329 14.01 8.60 5.07
C LEU A 329 13.66 8.64 6.55
N LEU A 330 13.28 9.80 7.06
CA LEU A 330 12.87 9.98 8.46
C LEU A 330 11.43 10.50 8.52
N GLU A 331 10.64 9.88 9.40
CA GLU A 331 9.29 10.34 9.76
C GLU A 331 9.12 10.39 11.28
N TYR A 332 8.34 11.33 11.80
CA TYR A 332 8.02 11.39 13.22
C TYR A 332 6.72 10.62 13.53
N TYR A 333 6.88 9.41 14.06
CA TYR A 333 5.78 8.54 14.46
C TYR A 333 5.14 9.01 15.78
N THR A 334 3.81 9.04 15.79
CA THR A 334 3.01 9.17 17.01
C THR A 334 1.85 8.16 16.98
N PRO A 335 1.43 7.63 18.15
CA PRO A 335 0.33 6.67 18.29
C PRO A 335 -1.03 7.38 18.23
N THR A 336 -1.25 8.21 17.22
CA THR A 336 -2.44 9.04 17.06
C THR A 336 -3.07 8.82 15.67
N VAL A 337 -4.31 9.29 15.49
CA VAL A 337 -5.05 9.22 14.22
C VAL A 337 -5.12 7.76 13.72
N LEU A 338 -4.55 7.46 12.54
CA LEU A 338 -4.57 6.13 11.95
C LEU A 338 -3.72 5.11 12.73
N ASN A 339 -2.77 5.56 13.57
CA ASN A 339 -1.94 4.65 14.38
C ASN A 339 -2.56 4.34 15.76
N GLU A 340 -3.62 5.06 16.16
CA GLU A 340 -4.12 5.00 17.55
C GLU A 340 -4.67 3.62 17.90
N LEU A 341 -5.55 3.06 17.07
CA LEU A 341 -6.17 1.76 17.34
C LEU A 341 -5.09 0.69 17.48
N ASP A 342 -4.23 0.54 16.47
CA ASP A 342 -3.21 -0.51 16.45
C ASP A 342 -2.10 -0.32 17.47
N SER A 343 -1.91 0.88 18.02
CA SER A 343 -1.03 1.09 19.17
C SER A 343 -1.65 0.67 20.50
N THR A 344 -2.99 0.66 20.59
CA THR A 344 -3.73 0.42 21.83
C THR A 344 -4.33 -0.96 21.95
N LEU A 345 -4.50 -1.68 20.84
CA LEU A 345 -5.00 -3.05 20.82
C LEU A 345 -4.16 -3.99 21.70
N ASN A 346 -4.86 -4.86 22.43
CA ASN A 346 -4.25 -5.99 23.11
C ASN A 346 -4.12 -7.16 22.12
N ALA A 347 -3.22 -7.02 21.16
CA ALA A 347 -2.94 -8.00 20.12
C ALA A 347 -1.46 -8.40 20.14
N SER A 348 -1.18 -9.59 19.58
CA SER A 348 0.19 -10.06 19.39
C SER A 348 0.97 -9.18 18.39
N PHE A 349 0.25 -8.55 17.46
CA PHE A 349 0.77 -7.56 16.51
C PHE A 349 0.21 -6.20 16.86
N LYS A 350 1.09 -5.21 17.14
CA LYS A 350 0.66 -3.86 17.53
C LYS A 350 1.75 -2.81 17.30
N LEU A 351 1.33 -1.57 17.11
CA LEU A 351 2.23 -0.42 17.04
C LEU A 351 2.67 0.04 18.45
N PRO A 352 3.77 0.80 18.58
CA PRO A 352 4.21 1.32 19.87
C PRO A 352 3.28 2.41 20.39
N LYS A 353 3.10 2.48 21.70
CA LYS A 353 2.36 3.57 22.38
C LYS A 353 3.20 4.81 22.63
N THR A 354 4.44 4.83 22.15
CA THR A 354 5.42 5.88 22.39
C THR A 354 5.76 6.57 21.09
N ASN A 355 5.95 7.88 21.13
CA ASN A 355 6.43 8.62 19.98
C ASN A 355 7.91 8.28 19.72
N GLY A 356 8.36 8.50 18.49
CA GLY A 356 9.76 8.39 18.12
C GLY A 356 9.96 8.58 16.63
N VAL A 357 11.20 8.68 16.19
CA VAL A 357 11.51 8.84 14.77
C VAL A 357 11.74 7.47 14.15
N LYS A 358 10.98 7.13 13.11
CA LYS A 358 11.31 5.97 12.28
C LYS A 358 12.34 6.42 11.24
N VAL A 359 13.37 5.60 11.07
CA VAL A 359 14.46 5.84 10.11
C VAL A 359 14.48 4.67 9.16
N TYR A 360 14.41 4.95 7.86
CA TYR A 360 14.38 3.92 6.84
C TYR A 360 15.56 4.03 5.89
N HIS A 361 16.04 2.89 5.43
CA HIS A 361 16.78 2.81 4.17
C HIS A 361 15.79 2.44 3.06
N VAL A 362 15.66 3.34 2.09
CA VAL A 362 14.85 3.16 0.88
C VAL A 362 15.80 2.94 -0.29
N ASP A 363 15.53 1.93 -1.09
CA ASP A 363 16.08 1.76 -2.43
C ASP A 363 14.94 1.51 -3.43
N ALA A 364 14.27 2.60 -3.79
CA ALA A 364 13.14 2.58 -4.72
C ALA A 364 13.56 2.91 -6.15
N ARG A 365 14.86 2.79 -6.46
CA ARG A 365 15.39 3.00 -7.83
C ARG A 365 14.65 2.11 -8.82
N THR A 366 14.51 2.60 -10.03
CA THR A 366 13.87 1.89 -11.13
C THR A 366 14.88 1.36 -12.15
N VAL A 367 14.44 0.37 -12.92
CA VAL A 367 15.18 -0.25 -14.03
C VAL A 367 14.31 -0.26 -15.28
N TYR A 368 14.95 -0.24 -16.45
CA TYR A 368 14.26 -0.53 -17.71
C TYR A 368 14.29 -2.03 -18.00
N GLU A 369 13.18 -2.61 -18.44
CA GLU A 369 13.14 -3.98 -18.97
C GLU A 369 13.51 -3.98 -20.46
N ILE A 370 14.74 -4.39 -20.78
CA ILE A 370 15.23 -4.46 -22.17
C ILE A 370 15.26 -5.91 -22.62
N LYS A 371 14.39 -6.26 -23.59
CA LYS A 371 14.30 -7.60 -24.19
C LYS A 371 15.12 -7.67 -25.48
N ASN A 372 16.02 -8.64 -25.57
CA ASN A 372 16.76 -8.98 -26.79
C ASN A 372 16.69 -10.49 -27.02
N GLY A 373 15.70 -10.92 -27.81
CA GLY A 373 15.33 -12.33 -27.92
C GLY A 373 14.87 -12.88 -26.57
N SER A 374 15.45 -14.01 -26.14
CA SER A 374 15.16 -14.62 -24.84
C SER A 374 15.90 -13.98 -23.65
N ILE A 375 16.77 -13.00 -23.90
CA ILE A 375 17.57 -12.34 -22.86
C ILE A 375 16.83 -11.08 -22.41
N VAL A 376 16.62 -10.95 -21.11
CA VAL A 376 16.08 -9.74 -20.48
C VAL A 376 17.17 -9.10 -19.63
N LYS A 377 17.37 -7.79 -19.77
CA LYS A 377 18.32 -6.98 -18.99
C LYS A 377 17.59 -5.88 -18.24
N TYR A 378 18.15 -5.50 -17.09
CA TYR A 378 17.58 -4.51 -16.18
C TYR A 378 18.60 -3.43 -15.80
N PRO A 379 19.05 -2.56 -16.73
CA PRO A 379 19.88 -1.41 -16.36
C PRO A 379 19.07 -0.45 -15.48
N TYR A 380 19.71 0.14 -14.48
CA TYR A 380 19.10 1.22 -13.70
C TYR A 380 18.82 2.43 -14.59
N VAL A 381 17.68 3.07 -14.35
CA VAL A 381 17.25 4.25 -15.11
C VAL A 381 18.24 5.41 -14.94
N ASN A 382 18.78 5.59 -13.73
CA ASN A 382 19.76 6.65 -13.45
C ASN A 382 21.10 6.45 -14.19
N ASP A 383 21.40 5.23 -14.64
CA ASP A 383 22.64 4.89 -15.38
C ASP A 383 22.44 4.91 -16.90
N TYR A 384 21.23 5.25 -17.37
CA TYR A 384 20.88 5.22 -18.78
C TYR A 384 20.89 6.62 -19.39
N GLU A 385 21.64 6.81 -20.48
CA GLU A 385 21.64 8.08 -21.23
C GLU A 385 20.47 8.12 -22.23
N GLY A 386 19.60 9.12 -22.09
CA GLY A 386 18.46 9.36 -22.97
C GLY A 386 17.14 8.73 -22.49
N GLU A 387 16.07 8.97 -23.24
CA GLU A 387 14.76 8.40 -22.94
C GLU A 387 14.65 6.97 -23.50
N PHE A 388 14.26 6.03 -22.65
CA PHE A 388 13.92 4.68 -23.08
C PHE A 388 12.40 4.55 -23.23
N ASN A 389 11.95 4.30 -24.45
CA ASN A 389 10.55 4.04 -24.73
C ASN A 389 10.24 2.55 -24.52
N GLY A 390 10.00 2.17 -23.27
CA GLY A 390 9.66 0.80 -22.89
C GLY A 390 9.29 0.68 -21.42
N THR A 391 9.20 -0.56 -20.94
CA THR A 391 8.76 -0.84 -19.56
C THR A 391 9.82 -0.44 -18.54
N GLU A 392 9.39 0.30 -17.53
CA GLU A 392 10.13 0.65 -16.33
C GLU A 392 9.51 -0.01 -15.11
N LEU A 393 10.35 -0.51 -14.20
CA LEU A 393 9.93 -1.27 -13.03
C LEU A 393 10.71 -0.80 -11.80
N LEU A 394 10.12 -0.95 -10.61
CA LEU A 394 10.92 -0.92 -9.38
C LEU A 394 11.99 -2.01 -9.46
N ALA A 395 13.23 -1.66 -9.13
CA ALA A 395 14.35 -2.58 -9.22
C ALA A 395 14.31 -3.67 -8.14
N HIS A 396 13.70 -3.37 -6.99
CA HIS A 396 13.86 -4.13 -5.76
C HIS A 396 12.52 -4.51 -5.12
N SER A 397 12.58 -5.53 -4.28
CA SER A 397 11.50 -6.00 -3.40
C SER A 397 12.10 -6.39 -2.06
N ASN A 398 11.28 -6.39 -1.01
CA ASN A 398 11.70 -6.87 0.30
C ASN A 398 11.76 -8.39 0.42
N SER A 399 11.10 -9.13 -0.48
CA SER A 399 11.07 -10.59 -0.45
C SER A 399 12.44 -11.24 -0.66
N THR A 400 12.60 -12.46 -0.17
CA THR A 400 13.85 -13.24 -0.29
C THR A 400 13.64 -14.52 -1.10
N GLY A 401 14.76 -15.17 -1.48
CA GLY A 401 14.75 -16.48 -2.12
C GLY A 401 13.98 -16.55 -3.44
N SER A 402 13.32 -17.68 -3.67
CA SER A 402 12.52 -17.95 -4.88
C SER A 402 11.28 -17.07 -4.99
N TYR A 403 10.81 -16.48 -3.89
CA TYR A 403 9.67 -15.57 -3.86
C TYR A 403 10.03 -14.11 -4.19
N ASN A 404 11.33 -13.78 -4.26
CA ASN A 404 11.76 -12.48 -4.73
C ASN A 404 11.63 -12.39 -6.27
N ASN A 405 10.56 -11.72 -6.71
CA ASN A 405 10.26 -11.49 -8.12
C ASN A 405 10.80 -10.15 -8.65
N ALA A 406 11.62 -9.43 -7.89
CA ALA A 406 12.20 -8.18 -8.33
C ALA A 406 13.21 -8.38 -9.49
N PRO A 407 13.34 -7.40 -10.40
CA PRO A 407 14.37 -7.39 -11.43
C PRO A 407 15.79 -7.58 -10.88
N ILE A 408 16.11 -6.92 -9.75
CA ILE A 408 17.40 -6.97 -9.07
C ILE A 408 17.19 -7.44 -7.64
N LYS A 409 17.67 -8.67 -7.36
CA LYS A 409 17.40 -9.40 -6.10
C LYS A 409 18.43 -9.16 -4.98
N THR A 410 19.49 -8.40 -5.26
CA THR A 410 20.61 -8.21 -4.31
C THR A 410 20.33 -7.18 -3.24
N ASN A 411 19.39 -6.27 -3.46
CA ASN A 411 19.06 -5.17 -2.56
C ASN A 411 17.60 -5.26 -2.11
N LYS A 412 17.26 -4.49 -1.07
CA LYS A 412 15.90 -4.40 -0.49
C LYS A 412 15.28 -3.07 -0.84
N LEU A 413 13.98 -3.09 -1.12
CA LEU A 413 13.20 -1.90 -1.50
C LEU A 413 13.09 -0.92 -0.33
N TYR A 414 12.74 -1.41 0.86
CA TYR A 414 12.37 -0.56 1.97
C TYR A 414 12.60 -1.26 3.31
N LYS A 415 13.47 -0.72 4.15
CA LYS A 415 13.86 -1.34 5.42
C LYS A 415 13.85 -0.32 6.56
N LEU A 416 13.27 -0.70 7.70
CA LEU A 416 13.40 0.04 8.95
C LEU A 416 14.80 -0.19 9.54
N LEU A 417 15.51 0.90 9.82
CA LEU A 417 16.77 0.87 10.55
C LEU A 417 16.44 1.07 12.03
N GLU A 418 16.93 0.17 12.88
CA GLU A 418 16.72 0.29 14.33
C GLU A 418 17.88 1.08 14.97
N PRO A 419 17.61 1.86 16.02
CA PRO A 419 18.64 2.58 16.78
C PRO A 419 19.76 1.63 17.20
N LYS A 420 20.99 2.15 17.21
CA LYS A 420 22.17 1.42 17.69
C LYS A 420 22.47 0.13 16.93
N GLU A 421 22.03 0.06 15.67
CA GLU A 421 22.16 -1.13 14.80
C GLU A 421 21.55 -2.39 15.43
N SER A 422 20.46 -2.22 16.20
CA SER A 422 19.71 -3.34 16.74
C SER A 422 19.21 -4.25 15.62
N THR A 423 19.20 -5.55 15.91
CA THR A 423 18.74 -6.63 15.02
C THR A 423 17.41 -7.21 15.48
N ASN A 424 16.67 -6.47 16.31
CA ASN A 424 15.43 -6.95 16.92
C ASN A 424 14.45 -7.44 15.85
N ILE A 425 14.31 -6.75 14.72
CA ILE A 425 13.40 -7.17 13.62
C ILE A 425 14.06 -8.00 12.51
N SER A 426 15.39 -8.10 12.47
CA SER A 426 16.09 -8.70 11.34
C SER A 426 16.13 -10.23 11.36
N GLU A 427 15.91 -10.85 12.53
CA GLU A 427 15.99 -12.31 12.70
C GLU A 427 14.89 -12.78 13.68
N SER A 428 13.97 -13.64 13.22
CA SER A 428 12.89 -14.33 13.99
C SER A 428 11.44 -13.83 13.81
N PHE A 429 11.08 -13.15 12.72
CA PHE A 429 9.73 -12.57 12.52
C PHE A 429 9.30 -11.61 13.64
N ASN A 430 10.27 -11.09 14.39
CA ASN A 430 10.02 -10.14 15.45
C ASN A 430 9.47 -8.85 14.84
N GLN A 431 8.54 -8.24 15.57
CA GLN A 431 7.97 -6.97 15.19
C GLN A 431 8.81 -5.82 15.70
N ALA A 432 8.70 -4.73 14.96
CA ALA A 432 9.16 -3.46 15.44
C ALA A 432 8.36 -3.10 16.71
N ASN A 433 9.02 -2.44 17.65
CA ASN A 433 8.42 -2.03 18.90
C ASN A 433 8.97 -0.65 19.30
N GLN A 434 8.75 -0.22 20.55
CA GLN A 434 9.24 1.07 21.03
C GLN A 434 10.77 1.24 20.88
N HIS A 435 11.53 0.13 20.89
CA HIS A 435 12.98 0.11 20.73
C HIS A 435 13.42 0.20 19.26
N SER A 436 12.50 0.03 18.32
CA SER A 436 12.74 0.23 16.88
C SER A 436 12.60 1.69 16.45
N LEU A 437 12.20 2.58 17.37
CA LEU A 437 12.05 4.01 17.14
C LEU A 437 13.27 4.76 17.70
N PHE A 438 13.87 5.65 16.92
CA PHE A 438 14.91 6.55 17.40
C PHE A 438 14.33 7.53 18.42
N GLN A 439 14.92 7.53 19.61
CA GLN A 439 14.54 8.35 20.76
C GLN A 439 15.49 9.52 20.93
N LYS A 440 15.13 10.47 21.80
CA LYS A 440 16.01 11.57 22.20
C LYS A 440 17.37 11.01 22.66
N GLY A 441 18.45 11.52 22.06
CA GLY A 441 19.83 11.13 22.33
C GLY A 441 20.37 10.05 21.39
N ASP A 442 19.52 9.37 20.63
CA ASP A 442 19.98 8.44 19.58
C ASP A 442 20.54 9.22 18.38
N GLU A 443 21.43 8.54 17.65
CA GLU A 443 22.28 9.13 16.63
C GLU A 443 22.50 8.15 15.47
N PHE A 444 22.91 8.71 14.33
CA PHE A 444 23.25 7.97 13.13
C PHE A 444 24.51 8.58 12.50
N GLY A 445 25.53 7.75 12.26
CA GLY A 445 26.78 8.14 11.61
C GLY A 445 27.91 8.58 12.55
N TYR A 446 27.73 8.59 13.88
CA TYR A 446 28.82 8.87 14.83
C TYR A 446 29.45 7.58 15.39
N GLU A 447 28.77 6.87 16.30
CA GLU A 447 29.16 5.57 16.86
C GLU A 447 28.52 4.44 16.05
N TYR A 448 27.21 4.55 15.80
CA TYR A 448 26.42 3.58 15.05
C TYR A 448 26.23 4.00 13.60
N PHE A 449 26.10 3.03 12.69
CA PHE A 449 25.99 3.26 11.24
C PHE A 449 27.17 4.04 10.64
N LYS A 450 28.31 4.09 11.33
CA LYS A 450 29.50 4.87 10.93
C LYS A 450 30.02 4.54 9.53
N ASN A 451 29.91 3.27 9.14
CA ASN A 451 30.36 2.77 7.84
C ASN A 451 29.20 2.48 6.89
N PHE A 452 28.00 3.00 7.17
CA PHE A 452 26.87 2.81 6.29
C PHE A 452 27.19 3.42 4.92
N ALA A 453 26.82 2.69 3.87
CA ALA A 453 26.89 3.14 2.49
C ALA A 453 25.61 2.74 1.78
N PHE A 454 25.24 3.54 0.78
CA PHE A 454 24.17 3.17 -0.14
C PHE A 454 24.52 1.87 -0.89
N ASN A 455 23.53 1.23 -1.47
CA ASN A 455 23.64 -0.02 -2.20
C ASN A 455 24.51 0.13 -3.46
N ASP A 456 24.57 1.33 -4.04
CA ASP A 456 25.53 1.73 -5.09
C ASP A 456 26.97 1.94 -4.57
N LYS A 457 27.22 1.69 -3.27
CA LYS A 457 28.48 1.89 -2.54
C LYS A 457 28.88 3.35 -2.32
N THR A 458 28.00 4.30 -2.62
CA THR A 458 28.21 5.71 -2.29
C THR A 458 28.25 5.88 -0.77
N PRO A 459 29.34 6.44 -0.20
CA PRO A 459 29.41 6.73 1.22
C PRO A 459 28.46 7.86 1.60
N LEU A 460 28.02 7.87 2.85
CA LEU A 460 27.19 8.97 3.36
C LEU A 460 28.03 10.21 3.65
N ASN A 461 27.54 11.37 3.24
CA ASN A 461 28.11 12.67 3.58
C ASN A 461 27.35 13.40 4.69
N PHE A 462 26.57 12.66 5.48
CA PHE A 462 25.75 13.22 6.54
C PHE A 462 25.70 12.31 7.77
N ARG A 463 25.36 12.92 8.90
CA ARG A 463 25.05 12.27 10.17
C ARG A 463 24.01 13.08 10.94
N PHE A 464 23.28 12.46 11.86
CA PHE A 464 22.25 13.18 12.62
C PHE A 464 22.10 12.71 14.06
N LYS A 465 21.44 13.54 14.88
CA LYS A 465 21.03 13.25 16.26
C LYS A 465 19.60 13.68 16.52
N ILE A 466 18.87 12.87 17.30
CA ILE A 466 17.55 13.26 17.80
C ILE A 466 17.73 14.09 19.08
N VAL A 467 17.47 15.39 19.01
CA VAL A 467 17.76 16.33 20.11
C VAL A 467 16.57 16.45 21.07
N GLN A 468 15.35 16.41 20.54
CA GLN A 468 14.14 16.59 21.32
C GLN A 468 12.97 15.83 20.69
N LEU A 469 12.14 15.19 21.52
CA LEU A 469 10.84 14.66 21.14
C LEU A 469 9.77 15.32 22.02
N THR A 470 8.68 15.78 21.39
CA THR A 470 7.48 16.33 22.04
C THR A 470 6.27 15.87 21.25
N ASN A 471 5.06 15.93 21.83
CA ASN A 471 3.85 15.57 21.08
C ASN A 471 3.65 16.38 19.78
N ALA A 472 4.24 17.57 19.67
CA ALA A 472 4.07 18.45 18.51
C ALA A 472 5.18 18.30 17.46
N TYR A 473 6.36 17.80 17.84
CA TYR A 473 7.49 17.66 16.91
C TYR A 473 8.66 16.84 17.47
N ALA A 474 9.44 16.25 16.57
CA ALA A 474 10.82 15.81 16.77
C ALA A 474 11.80 16.86 16.24
N THR A 475 12.81 17.22 17.03
CA THR A 475 13.92 18.09 16.59
C THR A 475 15.13 17.23 16.27
N ILE A 476 15.63 17.36 15.05
CA ILE A 476 16.72 16.56 14.49
C ILE A 476 17.84 17.52 14.07
N GLU A 477 19.03 17.33 14.63
CA GLU A 477 20.23 18.06 14.23
C GLU A 477 20.99 17.22 13.20
N ILE A 478 21.34 17.82 12.06
CA ILE A 478 21.99 17.14 10.94
C ILE A 478 23.27 17.89 10.58
N GLU A 479 24.34 17.13 10.41
CA GLU A 479 25.62 17.61 9.90
C GLU A 479 25.88 17.02 8.51
N ILE A 480 26.26 17.86 7.55
CA ILE A 480 26.70 17.49 6.19
C ILE A 480 28.18 17.87 6.05
N TYR A 481 29.00 16.99 5.48
CA TYR A 481 30.46 17.17 5.37
C TYR A 481 31.03 16.85 3.98
#